data_AF-Q5DB82-F1
#
_entry.id   AF-Q5DB82-F1
#
_cell.length_a   1.000
_cell.length_b   1.000
_cell.length_c   1.000
_cell.angle_alpha   90.00
_cell.angle_beta   90.00
_cell.angle_gamma   90.00
#
_symmetry.space_group_name_H-M   'P 1'
#
loop_
_entity.id
_entity.type
_entity.pdbx_description
1 polymer ?
#
loop_
_entity_poly.entity_id
_entity_poly.type
_entity_poly.pdbx_seq_one_letter_code
_entity_poly.pdbx_strand_id
1 'polypeptide(L)'
;MLNICMSTLVGCYLRVYGLYSHHPRLGPKLVMIQSMLIELQMFIFILVVVLVSYGVSQQVLLYPYRNNFSWTALVDIFYYPYWNLYGELMLEYAFAQKEGCTSDGVLGTECPMFNYLSPLFLAVYLMIAGILLINLLIAIFSNVFEKLKKIH
;
A
#
# COMPACT_ATOMS: atom_id res chain seq x y z
N MET A 1 -26.57 -10.59 -16.31
CA MET A 1 -25.69 -11.76 -16.49
C MET A 1 -24.40 -11.67 -15.65
N LEU A 2 -23.64 -10.56 -15.70
CA LEU A 2 -22.38 -10.42 -14.95
C LEU A 2 -22.50 -10.58 -13.42
N ASN A 3 -23.52 -9.97 -12.80
CA ASN A 3 -23.74 -10.05 -11.34
C ASN A 3 -24.09 -11.46 -10.82
N ILE A 4 -24.70 -12.31 -11.67
CA ILE A 4 -25.02 -13.70 -11.34
C ILE A 4 -23.77 -14.60 -11.44
N CYS A 5 -22.87 -14.30 -12.38
CA CYS A 5 -21.59 -15.00 -12.50
C CYS A 5 -20.66 -14.64 -11.33
N MET A 6 -20.62 -13.37 -10.91
CA MET A 6 -19.84 -12.94 -9.74
C MET A 6 -20.32 -13.60 -8.46
N SER A 7 -21.63 -13.70 -8.23
CA SER A 7 -22.15 -14.31 -7.01
C SER A 7 -21.92 -15.82 -6.95
N THR A 8 -22.00 -16.54 -8.09
CA THR A 8 -21.67 -17.98 -8.14
C THR A 8 -20.17 -18.25 -8.00
N LEU A 9 -19.31 -17.39 -8.58
CA LEU A 9 -17.84 -17.46 -8.41
C LEU A 9 -17.42 -17.26 -6.95
N VAL A 10 -17.98 -16.26 -6.27
CA VAL A 10 -17.71 -15.99 -4.85
C VAL A 10 -18.19 -17.17 -3.99
N GLY A 11 -19.39 -17.71 -4.26
CA GLY A 11 -19.90 -18.88 -3.56
C GLY A 11 -19.04 -20.14 -3.75
N CYS A 12 -18.50 -20.33 -4.96
CA CYS A 12 -17.59 -21.44 -5.26
C CYS A 12 -16.27 -21.29 -4.48
N TYR A 13 -15.68 -20.10 -4.44
CA TYR A 13 -14.46 -19.80 -3.68
C TYR A 13 -14.63 -20.05 -2.18
N LEU A 14 -15.74 -19.60 -1.59
CA LEU A 14 -16.04 -19.83 -0.16
C LEU A 14 -16.18 -21.32 0.17
N ARG A 15 -16.80 -22.12 -0.72
CA ARG A 15 -16.90 -23.57 -0.54
C ARG A 15 -15.55 -24.27 -0.66
N VAL A 16 -14.70 -23.86 -1.59
CA VAL A 16 -13.34 -24.40 -1.74
C VAL A 16 -12.50 -24.10 -0.49
N TYR A 17 -12.61 -22.89 0.07
CA TYR A 17 -11.93 -22.52 1.32
C TYR A 17 -12.40 -23.39 2.51
N GLY A 18 -13.72 -23.62 2.64
CA GLY A 18 -14.29 -24.50 3.66
C GLY A 18 -13.82 -25.96 3.53
N LEU A 19 -13.72 -26.47 2.30
CA LEU A 19 -13.19 -27.81 1.99
C LEU A 19 -11.71 -27.94 2.36
N TYR A 20 -10.93 -26.90 2.11
CA TYR A 20 -9.50 -26.85 2.43
C TYR A 20 -9.25 -26.84 3.95
N SER A 21 -10.11 -26.15 4.71
CA SER A 21 -10.07 -26.11 6.18
C SER A 21 -10.38 -27.47 6.82
N HIS A 22 -11.32 -28.24 6.24
CA HIS A 22 -11.70 -29.57 6.74
C HIS A 22 -10.70 -30.69 6.38
N HIS A 23 -9.77 -30.44 5.46
CA HIS A 23 -8.82 -31.46 5.05
C HIS A 23 -7.76 -31.71 6.13
N PRO A 24 -7.54 -32.97 6.58
CA PRO A 24 -6.76 -33.30 7.79
C PRO A 24 -5.28 -32.89 7.74
N ARG A 25 -4.73 -32.66 6.54
CA ARG A 25 -3.35 -32.17 6.35
C ARG A 25 -3.21 -30.67 6.09
N LEU A 26 -4.30 -29.99 5.72
CA LEU A 26 -4.28 -28.61 5.24
C LEU A 26 -4.85 -27.64 6.27
N GLY A 27 -5.86 -28.07 7.05
CA GLY A 27 -6.42 -27.32 8.17
C GLY A 27 -5.38 -26.86 9.20
N PRO A 28 -4.52 -27.75 9.74
CA PRO A 28 -3.50 -27.38 10.72
C PRO A 28 -2.48 -26.36 10.19
N LYS A 29 -2.15 -26.43 8.89
CA LYS A 29 -1.25 -25.47 8.24
C LYS A 29 -1.89 -24.09 8.10
N LEU A 30 -3.18 -24.04 7.81
CA LEU A 30 -3.93 -22.80 7.62
C LEU A 30 -4.13 -22.05 8.95
N VAL A 31 -4.46 -22.78 10.02
CA VAL A 31 -4.49 -22.23 11.39
C VAL A 31 -3.11 -21.69 11.80
N MET A 32 -2.03 -22.40 11.41
CA MET A 32 -0.67 -21.92 11.62
C MET A 32 -0.39 -20.59 10.90
N ILE A 33 -0.78 -20.46 9.63
CA ILE A 33 -0.57 -19.24 8.84
C ILE A 33 -1.37 -18.08 9.42
N GLN A 34 -2.62 -18.32 9.81
CA GLN A 34 -3.47 -17.29 10.40
C GLN A 34 -2.85 -16.67 11.67
N SER A 35 -2.23 -17.49 12.52
CA SER A 35 -1.54 -16.99 13.72
C SER A 35 -0.34 -16.07 13.35
N MET A 36 0.37 -16.35 12.26
CA MET A 36 1.48 -15.48 11.81
C MET A 36 0.97 -14.17 11.19
N LEU A 37 -0.20 -14.19 10.55
CA LEU A 37 -0.81 -13.00 9.95
C LEU A 37 -1.27 -11.98 11.01
N ILE A 38 -1.64 -12.43 12.22
CA ILE A 38 -2.02 -11.53 13.32
C ILE A 38 -0.80 -10.71 13.78
N GLU A 39 0.36 -11.34 13.91
CA GLU A 39 1.61 -10.62 14.23
C GLU A 39 2.01 -9.65 13.11
N LEU A 40 1.81 -10.04 11.85
CA LEU A 40 2.05 -9.21 10.68
C LEU A 40 1.16 -7.96 10.65
N GLN A 41 -0.08 -8.06 11.14
CA GLN A 41 -1.07 -6.99 11.11
C GLN A 41 -0.59 -5.73 11.84
N MET A 42 0.12 -5.88 12.96
CA MET A 42 0.67 -4.76 13.72
C MET A 42 1.72 -3.97 12.91
N PHE A 43 2.57 -4.67 12.16
CA PHE A 43 3.56 -4.02 11.27
C PHE A 43 2.90 -3.33 10.09
N ILE A 44 1.91 -3.97 9.47
CA ILE A 44 1.14 -3.38 8.37
C ILE A 44 0.43 -2.10 8.83
N PHE A 45 -0.09 -2.06 10.06
CA PHE A 45 -0.70 -0.86 10.60
C PHE A 45 0.29 0.33 10.66
N ILE A 46 1.51 0.10 11.12
CA ILE A 46 2.56 1.12 11.14
C ILE A 46 2.91 1.58 9.71
N LEU A 47 3.02 0.63 8.77
CA LEU A 47 3.29 0.95 7.37
C LEU A 47 2.19 1.85 6.76
N VAL A 48 0.92 1.56 7.04
CA VAL A 48 -0.21 2.37 6.56
C VAL A 48 -0.15 3.78 7.15
N VAL A 49 0.19 3.93 8.43
CA VAL A 49 0.34 5.26 9.06
C VAL A 49 1.44 6.08 8.37
N VAL A 50 2.58 5.46 8.06
CA VAL A 50 3.68 6.11 7.32
C VAL A 50 3.28 6.45 5.88
N LEU A 51 2.50 5.58 5.22
CA LEU A 51 2.01 5.80 3.86
C LEU A 51 1.07 7.02 3.81
N VAL A 52 0.11 7.08 4.74
CA VAL A 52 -0.85 8.20 4.81
C VAL A 52 -0.14 9.52 5.11
N SER A 53 0.81 9.53 6.06
CA SER A 53 1.50 10.76 6.44
C SER A 53 2.33 11.34 5.28
N TYR A 54 3.01 10.48 4.52
CA TYR A 54 3.70 10.87 3.30
C TYR A 54 2.73 11.37 2.21
N GLY A 55 1.63 10.64 1.95
CA GLY A 55 0.63 11.02 0.95
C GLY A 55 -0.01 12.39 1.22
N VAL A 56 -0.38 12.68 2.48
CA VAL A 56 -0.91 14.00 2.87
C VAL A 56 0.15 15.09 2.73
N SER A 57 1.40 14.81 3.14
CA SER A 57 2.51 15.77 3.02
C SER A 57 2.76 16.15 1.56
N GLN A 58 2.74 15.18 0.64
CA GLN A 58 2.85 15.43 -0.80
C GLN A 58 1.71 16.29 -1.31
N GLN A 59 0.46 15.98 -0.94
CA GLN A 59 -0.69 16.76 -1.40
C GLN A 59 -0.60 18.24 -1.00
N VAL A 60 -0.12 18.53 0.22
CA VAL A 60 0.08 19.90 0.73
C VAL A 60 1.23 20.61 0.03
N LEU A 61 2.34 19.90 -0.23
CA LEU A 61 3.52 20.48 -0.89
C LEU A 61 3.27 20.81 -2.36
N LEU A 62 2.51 19.97 -3.07
CA LEU A 62 2.27 20.13 -4.50
C LEU A 62 1.10 21.05 -4.84
N TYR A 63 0.04 21.10 -4.02
CA TYR A 63 -1.18 21.86 -4.34
C TYR A 63 -1.51 22.92 -3.28
N PRO A 64 -0.69 23.98 -3.12
CA PRO A 64 -0.87 24.99 -2.07
C PRO A 64 -2.15 25.83 -2.24
N TYR A 65 -2.68 25.95 -3.46
CA TYR A 65 -3.85 26.79 -3.78
C TYR A 65 -5.17 26.00 -3.91
N ARG A 66 -5.14 24.68 -3.68
CA ARG A 66 -6.33 23.84 -3.78
C ARG A 66 -7.14 23.94 -2.47
N ASN A 67 -8.20 24.73 -2.49
CA ASN A 67 -9.06 24.94 -1.31
C ASN A 67 -10.22 23.94 -1.20
N ASN A 68 -10.52 23.19 -2.26
CA ASN A 68 -11.62 22.24 -2.29
C ASN A 68 -11.12 20.80 -2.13
N PHE A 69 -11.68 20.10 -1.16
CA PHE A 69 -11.45 18.67 -0.99
C PHE A 69 -12.28 17.88 -2.00
N SER A 70 -11.61 17.18 -2.92
CA SER A 70 -12.27 16.28 -3.88
C SER A 70 -12.02 14.81 -3.49
N TRP A 71 -12.99 13.94 -3.79
CA TRP A 71 -12.83 12.50 -3.62
C TRP A 71 -11.66 11.94 -4.44
N THR A 72 -11.39 12.54 -5.60
CA THR A 72 -10.24 12.20 -6.44
C THR A 72 -8.91 12.50 -5.74
N ALA A 73 -8.80 13.63 -5.03
CA ALA A 73 -7.59 13.97 -4.27
C ALA A 73 -7.29 12.95 -3.17
N LEU A 74 -8.33 12.44 -2.49
CA LEU A 74 -8.15 11.39 -1.48
C LEU A 74 -7.65 10.10 -2.11
N VAL A 75 -8.19 9.70 -3.26
CA VAL A 75 -7.71 8.50 -3.97
C VAL A 75 -6.25 8.66 -4.37
N ASP A 76 -5.87 9.82 -4.90
CA ASP A 76 -4.49 10.12 -5.29
C ASP A 76 -3.52 10.04 -4.10
N ILE A 77 -3.93 10.54 -2.92
CA ILE A 77 -3.14 10.48 -1.66
C ILE A 77 -2.74 9.04 -1.30
N PHE A 78 -3.57 8.04 -1.59
CA PHE A 78 -3.25 6.64 -1.31
C PHE A 78 -2.59 5.92 -2.49
N TYR A 79 -3.02 6.24 -3.71
CA TYR A 79 -2.60 5.55 -4.92
C TYR A 79 -1.10 5.73 -5.18
N TYR A 80 -0.62 6.98 -5.24
CA TYR A 80 0.78 7.26 -5.54
C TYR A 80 1.77 6.63 -4.54
N PRO A 81 1.64 6.82 -3.21
CA PRO A 81 2.59 6.26 -2.28
C PRO A 81 2.53 4.72 -2.22
N TYR A 82 1.36 4.13 -2.49
CA TYR A 82 1.23 2.68 -2.64
C TYR A 82 2.08 2.16 -3.80
N TRP A 83 1.97 2.72 -5.00
CA TRP A 83 2.78 2.29 -6.14
C TRP A 83 4.28 2.55 -5.95
N ASN A 84 4.64 3.67 -5.32
CA ASN A 84 6.03 3.97 -4.98
C ASN A 84 6.64 2.88 -4.06
N LEU A 85 5.84 2.24 -3.19
CA LEU A 85 6.29 1.14 -2.33
C LEU A 85 6.70 -0.11 -3.13
N TYR A 86 6.03 -0.36 -4.26
CA TYR A 86 6.30 -1.50 -5.14
C TYR A 86 7.44 -1.23 -6.13
N GLY A 87 8.05 -0.04 -6.11
CA GLY A 87 9.17 0.34 -6.97
C GLY A 87 8.78 1.10 -8.24
N GLU A 88 7.49 1.37 -8.45
CA GLU A 88 7.00 2.25 -9.51
C GLU A 88 7.09 3.71 -9.03
N LEU A 89 8.30 4.29 -9.10
CA LEU A 89 8.54 5.66 -8.68
C LEU A 89 7.96 6.66 -9.66
N MET A 90 6.81 7.23 -9.32
CA MET A 90 6.15 8.29 -10.09
C MET A 90 6.88 9.63 -9.88
N LEU A 91 8.11 9.73 -10.37
CA LEU A 91 8.99 10.90 -10.22
C LEU A 91 8.34 12.16 -10.81
N GLU A 92 7.63 12.02 -11.92
CA GLU A 92 6.84 13.09 -12.55
C GLU A 92 5.87 13.75 -11.56
N TYR A 93 5.20 12.94 -10.73
CA TYR A 93 4.37 13.45 -9.65
C TYR A 93 5.21 14.20 -8.61
N ALA A 94 6.30 13.61 -8.11
CA ALA A 94 7.13 14.25 -7.08
C ALA A 94 7.83 15.55 -7.56
N PHE A 95 8.16 15.66 -8.83
CA PHE A 95 8.76 16.84 -9.47
C PHE A 95 7.73 17.85 -9.99
N ALA A 96 6.44 17.67 -9.69
CA ALA A 96 5.36 18.52 -10.17
C ALA A 96 5.28 18.64 -11.70
N GLN A 97 5.70 17.61 -12.42
CA GLN A 97 5.67 17.52 -13.87
C GLN A 97 4.41 16.78 -14.30
N LYS A 98 3.30 17.53 -14.44
CA LYS A 98 2.01 16.98 -14.93
C LYS A 98 1.76 17.44 -16.37
N GLU A 99 1.45 16.51 -17.25
CA GLU A 99 1.05 16.83 -18.63
C GLU A 99 -0.16 17.78 -18.64
N GLY A 100 -0.07 18.87 -19.38
CA GLY A 100 -1.13 19.89 -19.48
C GLY A 100 -1.01 21.09 -18.54
N CYS A 101 0.01 21.15 -17.67
CA CYS A 101 0.32 22.33 -16.85
C CYS A 101 1.61 23.02 -17.37
N THR A 102 1.55 24.32 -17.69
CA THR A 102 2.74 25.13 -18.03
C THR A 102 3.45 25.62 -16.76
N SER A 103 4.77 25.84 -16.85
CA SER A 103 5.66 26.25 -15.74
C SER A 103 5.24 27.53 -15.00
N ASP A 104 4.36 28.33 -15.61
CA ASP A 104 3.92 29.62 -15.07
C ASP A 104 2.66 29.52 -14.19
N GLY A 105 2.08 28.33 -13.98
CA GLY A 105 0.95 28.14 -13.05
C GLY A 105 -0.36 28.84 -13.47
N VAL A 106 -0.46 29.36 -14.70
CA VAL A 106 -1.55 30.26 -15.11
C VAL A 106 -2.83 29.54 -15.56
N LEU A 107 -2.89 28.20 -15.58
CA LEU A 107 -4.07 27.49 -16.14
C LEU A 107 -4.81 26.53 -15.19
N GLY A 108 -4.82 26.79 -13.89
CA GLY A 108 -5.84 26.22 -12.99
C GLY A 108 -5.39 25.98 -11.55
N THR A 109 -6.33 26.01 -10.61
CA THR A 109 -6.16 25.67 -9.18
C THR A 109 -5.77 24.20 -8.92
N GLU A 110 -5.58 23.42 -9.98
CA GLU A 110 -5.29 21.98 -9.95
C GLU A 110 -3.94 21.60 -10.55
N CYS A 111 -3.06 22.57 -10.84
CA CYS A 111 -1.70 22.31 -11.28
C CYS A 111 -0.74 22.18 -10.08
N PRO A 112 0.16 21.18 -10.08
CA PRO A 112 1.15 21.04 -9.03
C PRO A 112 2.25 22.10 -9.18
N MET A 113 2.76 22.62 -8.06
CA MET A 113 3.94 23.47 -8.03
C MET A 113 5.17 22.70 -7.56
N PHE A 114 6.29 22.92 -8.24
CA PHE A 114 7.54 22.28 -7.86
C PHE A 114 8.03 22.82 -6.52
N ASN A 115 8.36 21.91 -5.61
CA ASN A 115 8.96 22.20 -4.32
C ASN A 115 10.10 21.20 -4.05
N TYR A 116 11.28 21.69 -3.68
CA TYR A 116 12.45 20.85 -3.39
C TYR A 116 12.22 19.88 -2.21
N LEU A 117 11.28 20.20 -1.32
CA LEU A 117 10.91 19.32 -0.20
C LEU A 117 10.19 18.05 -0.68
N SER A 118 9.44 18.11 -1.79
CA SER A 118 8.70 16.98 -2.31
C SER A 118 9.59 15.73 -2.55
N PRO A 119 10.69 15.80 -3.33
CA PRO A 119 11.58 14.65 -3.52
C PRO A 119 12.33 14.24 -2.24
N LEU A 120 12.59 15.17 -1.32
CA LEU A 120 13.21 14.85 -0.03
C LEU A 120 12.27 13.97 0.82
N PHE A 121 10.99 14.32 0.91
CA PHE A 121 9.98 13.52 1.63
C PHE A 121 9.79 12.15 0.98
N LEU A 122 9.87 12.05 -0.35
CA LEU A 122 9.84 10.76 -1.06
C LEU A 122 11.03 9.88 -0.66
N ALA A 123 12.25 10.44 -0.62
CA ALA A 123 13.44 9.69 -0.22
C ALA A 123 13.36 9.17 1.23
N VAL A 124 12.93 10.03 2.16
CA VAL A 124 12.74 9.66 3.58
C VAL A 124 11.65 8.59 3.72
N TYR A 125 10.52 8.73 3.01
CA TYR A 125 9.45 7.74 2.98
C TYR A 125 9.95 6.36 2.52
N LEU A 126 10.65 6.29 1.38
CA LEU A 126 11.17 5.03 0.85
C LEU A 126 12.19 4.39 1.77
N MET A 127 13.02 5.19 2.46
CA MET A 127 13.96 4.68 3.44
C MET A 127 13.25 4.04 4.64
N ILE A 128 12.27 4.74 5.24
CA ILE A 128 11.51 4.25 6.39
C ILE A 128 10.69 3.01 5.99
N ALA A 129 9.97 3.09 4.86
CA ALA A 129 9.17 1.99 4.36
C ALA A 129 10.04 0.78 4.00
N GLY A 130 11.22 0.98 3.42
CA GLY A 130 12.19 -0.08 3.15
C GLY A 130 12.66 -0.79 4.43
N ILE A 131 13.02 -0.03 5.48
CA ILE A 131 13.39 -0.61 6.78
C ILE A 131 12.23 -1.41 7.38
N LEU A 132 11.01 -0.88 7.33
CA LEU A 132 9.81 -1.58 7.82
C LEU A 132 9.53 -2.86 7.03
N LEU A 133 9.63 -2.82 5.70
CA LEU A 133 9.44 -3.99 4.84
C LEU A 133 10.50 -5.07 5.09
N ILE A 134 11.77 -4.69 5.26
CA ILE A 134 12.84 -5.64 5.58
C ILE A 134 12.59 -6.26 6.96
N ASN A 135 12.22 -5.47 7.97
CA ASN A 135 11.90 -5.97 9.31
C ASN A 135 10.73 -6.96 9.27
N LEU A 136 9.70 -6.66 8.46
CA LEU A 136 8.57 -7.54 8.23
C LEU A 136 8.98 -8.85 7.53
N LEU A 137 9.83 -8.79 6.50
CA LEU A 137 10.35 -9.95 5.80
C LEU A 137 11.18 -10.86 6.72
N ILE A 138 12.06 -10.26 7.54
CA ILE A 138 12.85 -10.98 8.54
C ILE A 138 11.94 -11.65 9.56
N ALA A 139 10.91 -10.95 10.05
CA ALA A 139 9.95 -11.50 11.02
C ALA A 139 9.21 -12.71 10.44
N ILE A 140 8.75 -12.65 9.18
CA ILE A 140 8.11 -13.78 8.50
C ILE A 140 9.07 -14.96 8.39
N PHE A 141 10.28 -14.74 7.87
CA PHE A 141 11.24 -15.83 7.68
C PHE A 141 11.68 -16.45 8.99
N SER A 142 12.00 -15.65 10.01
CA SER A 142 12.36 -16.14 11.34
C SER A 142 11.27 -17.05 11.92
N ASN A 143 10.01 -16.60 11.85
CA ASN A 143 8.87 -17.36 12.35
C ASN A 143 8.62 -18.65 11.54
N VAL A 144 8.86 -18.64 10.22
CA VAL A 144 8.83 -19.86 9.38
C VAL A 144 9.95 -20.83 9.78
N PHE A 145 11.17 -20.34 9.99
CA PHE A 145 12.30 -21.18 10.40
C PHE A 145 12.09 -21.83 11.77
N GLU A 146 11.56 -21.10 12.75
CA GLU A 146 11.22 -21.66 14.07
C GLU A 146 10.15 -22.76 13.97
N LYS A 147 9.16 -22.58 13.09
CA LYS A 147 8.16 -23.63 12.85
C LYS A 147 8.75 -24.86 12.17
N LEU A 148 9.64 -24.69 11.21
CA LEU A 148 10.30 -25.82 10.55
C LEU A 148 11.17 -26.63 11.52
N LYS A 149 11.85 -25.96 12.47
CA LYS A 149 12.62 -26.62 13.54
C LYS A 149 11.78 -27.41 14.55
N LYS A 150 10.48 -27.12 14.69
CA LYS A 150 9.58 -27.86 15.60
C LYS A 150 8.97 -29.11 14.96
N ILE A 151 9.13 -29.29 13.65
CA ILE A 151 8.58 -30.42 12.88
C ILE A 151 9.62 -31.55 12.72
N HIS A 152 10.91 -31.26 12.95
CA HIS A 152 12.00 -32.23 13.02
C HIS A 152 12.47 -32.36 14.48
#